data_AF-A0A383B1R8-F1
#
_entry.id   AF-A0A383B1R8-F1
#
_cell.length_a   1.000
_cell.length_b   1.000
_cell.length_c   1.000
_cell.angle_alpha   90.00
_cell.angle_beta   90.00
_cell.angle_gamma   90.00
#
_symmetry.space_group_name_H-M   'P 1'
#
loop_
_entity.id
_entity.type
_entity.pdbx_description
1 polymer ?
#
loop_
_entity_poly.entity_id
_entity_poly.type
_entity_poly.pdbx_seq_one_letter_code
_entity_poly.pdbx_strand_id
1 'polypeptide(L)'
;MPLPESVTLLEQDEKKYYLVGTAHVSAQSITDVEQVIREVRPDSVCVELCKARFEALTDEDRWSKLDIFKVIREGKMLFLL
;
A
#
# COMPACT_ATOMS: atom_id res chain seq x y z
N MET A 1 3.58 16.48 -14.97
CA MET A 1 4.96 15.94 -14.85
C MET A 1 4.93 14.50 -15.36
N PRO A 2 6.03 13.95 -15.90
CA PRO A 2 6.05 12.51 -16.19
C PRO A 2 5.80 11.71 -14.90
N LEU A 3 5.19 10.54 -15.03
CA LEU A 3 5.05 9.62 -13.91
C LEU A 3 6.43 9.09 -13.47
N PRO A 4 6.58 8.65 -12.20
CA PRO A 4 7.83 8.05 -11.73
C PRO A 4 8.27 6.85 -12.59
N GLU A 5 9.59 6.60 -12.66
CA GLU A 5 10.15 5.46 -13.39
C GLU A 5 9.73 4.09 -12.80
N SER A 6 9.28 4.08 -11.54
CA SER A 6 8.73 2.92 -10.86
C SER A 6 7.38 2.46 -11.40
N VAL A 7 6.78 3.20 -12.34
CA VAL A 7 5.45 2.90 -12.90
C VAL A 7 5.56 2.15 -14.22
N THR A 8 4.88 1.00 -14.29
CA THR A 8 4.58 0.30 -15.54
C THR A 8 3.11 0.50 -15.90
N LEU A 9 2.83 1.02 -17.08
CA LEU A 9 1.47 1.11 -17.62
C LEU A 9 1.12 -0.16 -18.39
N LEU A 10 0.01 -0.80 -18.00
CA LEU A 10 -0.59 -1.91 -18.72
C LEU A 10 -1.97 -1.48 -19.22
N GLU A 11 -2.28 -1.80 -20.47
CA GLU A 11 -3.58 -1.50 -21.08
C GLU A 11 -4.27 -2.80 -21.47
N GLN A 12 -5.52 -2.97 -21.04
CA GLN A 12 -6.34 -4.12 -21.40
C GLN A 12 -7.77 -3.65 -21.62
N ASP A 13 -8.29 -3.89 -22.83
CA ASP A 13 -9.59 -3.41 -23.28
C ASP A 13 -9.70 -1.88 -23.08
N GLU A 14 -10.73 -1.43 -22.36
CA GLU A 14 -10.95 -0.02 -22.02
C GLU A 14 -10.33 0.39 -20.67
N LYS A 15 -9.49 -0.46 -20.08
CA LYS A 15 -8.91 -0.25 -18.74
C LYS A 15 -7.41 0.01 -18.81
N LYS A 16 -6.95 0.92 -17.94
CA LYS A 16 -5.54 1.22 -17.71
C LYS A 16 -5.17 0.79 -16.30
N TYR A 17 -4.07 0.05 -16.17
CA TYR A 17 -3.51 -0.37 -14.90
C TYR A 17 -2.13 0.27 -14.73
N TYR A 18 -1.97 1.00 -13.64
CA TYR A 18 -0.72 1.65 -13.27
C TYR A 18 -0.06 0.81 -12.17
N LEU A 19 0.85 -0.07 -12.57
CA LEU A 19 1.58 -0.92 -11.63
C LEU A 19 2.77 -0.13 -11.07
N VAL A 20 2.75 0.16 -9.77
CA VAL A 20 3.80 0.93 -9.09
C VAL A 20 4.71 -0.03 -8.31
N GLY A 21 5.94 -0.19 -8.78
CA GLY A 21 6.95 -0.97 -8.07
C GLY A 21 7.38 -0.26 -6.77
N THR A 22 7.35 -0.96 -5.65
CA THR A 22 7.82 -0.43 -4.36
C THR A 22 8.98 -1.26 -3.82
N ALA A 23 9.85 -0.64 -3.02
CA ALA A 23 10.93 -1.30 -2.31
C ALA A 23 10.75 -1.12 -0.79
N HIS A 24 11.18 -2.12 -0.01
CA HIS A 24 10.96 -2.15 1.45
C HIS A 24 11.40 -0.84 2.13
N VAL A 25 10.45 -0.18 2.81
CA VAL A 25 10.67 1.00 3.67
C VAL A 25 11.34 2.18 2.91
N SER A 26 11.20 2.25 1.58
CA SER A 26 11.74 3.34 0.78
C SER A 26 10.85 4.58 0.84
N ALA A 27 11.39 5.69 1.37
CA ALA A 27 10.72 7.00 1.32
C ALA A 27 10.42 7.46 -0.12
N GLN A 28 11.24 7.01 -1.08
CA GLN A 28 10.99 7.27 -2.50
C GLN A 28 9.73 6.53 -2.97
N SER A 29 9.53 5.28 -2.55
CA SER A 29 8.31 4.53 -2.92
C SER A 29 7.05 5.20 -2.37
N ILE A 30 7.10 5.80 -1.19
CA ILE A 30 5.98 6.57 -0.64
C ILE A 30 5.68 7.79 -1.52
N THR A 31 6.72 8.58 -1.83
CA THR A 31 6.60 9.77 -2.70
C THR A 31 6.05 9.41 -4.08
N ASP A 32 6.54 8.33 -4.68
CA ASP A 32 6.11 7.86 -6.00
C ASP A 32 4.64 7.46 -5.99
N VAL A 33 4.20 6.69 -4.99
CA VAL A 33 2.79 6.27 -4.84
C VAL A 33 1.88 7.49 -4.66
N GLU A 34 2.25 8.44 -3.79
CA GLU A 34 1.49 9.68 -3.58
C GLU A 34 1.35 10.49 -4.87
N GLN A 35 2.44 10.62 -5.63
CA GLN A 35 2.43 11.30 -6.92
C GLN A 35 1.52 10.57 -7.91
N VAL A 36 1.64 9.24 -8.06
CA VAL A 36 0.82 8.48 -9.00
C VAL A 36 -0.66 8.62 -8.70
N ILE A 37 -1.07 8.47 -7.43
CA ILE A 37 -2.48 8.60 -7.03
C ILE A 37 -3.01 10.01 -7.35
N ARG A 38 -2.23 11.05 -7.04
CA ARG A 38 -2.64 12.45 -7.28
C ARG A 38 -2.81 12.77 -8.77
N GLU A 39 -1.88 12.31 -9.61
CA GLU A 39 -1.87 12.62 -11.04
C GLU A 39 -2.84 11.74 -11.84
N VAL A 40 -2.91 10.43 -11.55
CA VAL A 40 -3.75 9.47 -12.29
C VAL A 40 -5.21 9.53 -11.84
N ARG A 41 -5.47 9.76 -10.54
CA ARG A 41 -6.81 9.72 -9.93
C ARG A 41 -7.59 8.45 -10.32
N PRO A 42 -7.06 7.26 -9.98
CA PRO A 42 -7.67 6.00 -10.41
C PRO A 42 -9.03 5.78 -9.72
N ASP A 43 -9.92 5.06 -10.39
CA ASP A 43 -11.22 4.64 -9.81
C ASP A 43 -11.06 3.67 -8.64
N SER A 44 -9.93 2.97 -8.56
CA SER A 44 -9.63 1.99 -7.52
C SER A 44 -8.13 1.85 -7.28
N VAL A 45 -7.76 1.57 -6.04
CA VAL A 45 -6.38 1.29 -5.62
C VAL A 45 -6.30 -0.13 -5.07
N CYS A 46 -5.49 -0.97 -5.71
CA CYS A 46 -5.20 -2.33 -5.25
C CYS A 46 -3.86 -2.34 -4.51
N VAL A 47 -3.82 -2.93 -3.31
CA VAL A 47 -2.60 -3.02 -2.50
C VAL A 47 -2.19 -4.49 -2.38
N GLU A 48 -0.95 -4.81 -2.74
CA GLU A 48 -0.40 -6.15 -2.51
C GLU A 48 -0.05 -6.32 -1.02
N LEU A 49 -0.64 -7.34 -0.39
CA LEU A 49 -0.45 -7.63 1.02
C LEU A 49 -0.21 -9.13 1.21
N CYS A 50 0.71 -9.47 2.11
CA CYS A 50 0.78 -10.84 2.60
C CYS A 50 -0.45 -11.16 3.45
N LYS A 51 -0.77 -12.46 3.58
CA LYS A 51 -1.96 -12.94 4.31
C LYS A 51 -2.13 -12.30 5.70
N ALA A 52 -1.05 -12.19 6.47
CA ALA A 52 -1.10 -11.60 7.81
C ALA A 52 -1.51 -10.11 7.80
N ARG A 53 -0.99 -9.32 6.86
CA ARG A 53 -1.37 -7.89 6.71
C ARG A 53 -2.78 -7.73 6.15
N PHE A 54 -3.18 -8.59 5.22
CA PHE A 54 -4.55 -8.62 4.70
C PHE A 54 -5.57 -8.92 5.82
N GLU A 55 -5.32 -9.96 6.62
CA GLU A 55 -6.15 -10.28 7.79
C GLU A 55 -6.18 -9.14 8.79
N ALA A 56 -5.04 -8.48 9.05
CA ALA A 56 -5.01 -7.32 9.94
C ALA A 56 -5.83 -6.14 9.41
N LEU A 57 -5.85 -5.88 8.09
CA LEU A 57 -6.56 -4.75 7.49
C LEU A 57 -8.05 -5.00 7.25
N THR A 58 -8.47 -6.25 7.08
CA THR A 58 -9.87 -6.61 6.76
C THR A 58 -10.70 -7.02 7.98
N ASP A 59 -10.06 -7.30 9.11
CA ASP A 59 -10.72 -7.66 10.36
C ASP A 59 -10.93 -6.40 11.23
N GLU A 60 -12.06 -5.71 11.04
CA GLU A 60 -12.46 -4.51 11.80
C GLU A 60 -12.43 -4.74 13.33
N ASP A 61 -12.74 -5.96 13.77
CA ASP A 61 -12.76 -6.35 15.18
C ASP A 61 -11.35 -6.52 15.77
N ARG A 62 -10.34 -6.73 14.93
CA ARG A 62 -8.96 -6.91 15.38
C ARG A 62 -8.28 -5.58 15.63
N TRP A 63 -8.56 -4.51 14.88
CA TRP A 63 -8.06 -3.16 15.20
C TRP A 63 -8.61 -2.64 16.54
N SER A 64 -9.87 -2.91 16.85
CA SER A 64 -10.47 -2.60 18.15
C SER A 64 -9.81 -3.36 19.32
N LYS A 65 -9.33 -4.59 19.07
CA LYS A 65 -8.72 -5.48 20.07
C LYS A 65 -7.19 -5.47 20.08
N LEU A 66 -6.55 -4.93 19.04
CA LEU A 66 -5.13 -4.68 18.98
C LEU A 66 -4.88 -3.46 19.85
N ASP A 67 -4.69 -3.73 21.14
CA ASP A 67 -4.16 -2.75 22.07
C ASP A 67 -2.81 -2.28 21.52
N ILE A 68 -2.81 -1.11 20.86
CA ILE A 68 -1.63 -0.51 20.24
C ILE A 68 -0.48 -0.45 21.25
N PHE A 69 -0.78 -0.26 22.54
CA PHE A 69 0.21 -0.29 23.61
C PHE A 69 0.84 -1.68 23.80
N LYS A 70 0.08 -2.76 23.62
CA LYS A 70 0.58 -4.13 23.66
C LYS A 70 1.44 -4.47 22.45
N VAL A 71 1.05 -4.03 21.24
CA VAL A 71 1.85 -4.25 20.01
C VAL A 71 3.22 -3.56 20.10
N ILE A 72 3.25 -2.33 20.63
CA ILE A 72 4.49 -1.60 20.90
C ILE A 72 5.33 -2.30 21.99
N ARG A 73 4.70 -2.74 23.08
CA ARG A 73 5.37 -3.41 24.21
C ARG A 73 5.94 -4.79 23.84
N GLU A 74 5.30 -5.52 22.93
CA GLU A 74 5.75 -6.82 22.44
C GLU A 74 6.77 -6.74 21.30
N GLY A 75 7.16 -5.53 20.86
CA GLY A 75 8.14 -5.34 19.76
C GLY A 75 7.60 -5.78 18.39
N LYS A 76 6.28 -5.92 18.27
CA LYS A 76 5.58 -6.45 17.09
C LYS A 76 5.27 -5.37 16.04
N MET A 77 6.06 -4.29 16.01
CA MET A 77 5.87 -3.17 15.07
C MET A 77 5.93 -3.59 13.59
N LEU A 78 6.54 -4.74 13.29
CA LEU A 78 6.61 -5.30 11.94
C LEU A 78 5.23 -5.62 11.32
N PHE A 79 4.16 -5.74 12.11
CA PHE A 79 2.81 -5.91 11.57
C PHE A 79 2.17 -4.58 11.12
N LEU A 80 2.73 -3.44 11.53
CA LEU A 80 2.29 -2.09 11.17
C LEU A 80 3.15 -1.45 10.07
N LEU A 81 4.28 -2.07 9.73
CA LEU A 81 5.16 -1.72 8.61
C LEU A 81 4.80 -2.54 7.37
#